data_AF-A0A101BDN9-F1
#
_entry.id   AF-A0A101BDN9-F1
#
_cell.length_a   1.000
_cell.length_b   1.000
_cell.length_c   1.000
_cell.angle_alpha   90.00
_cell.angle_beta   90.00
_cell.angle_gamma   90.00
#
_symmetry.space_group_name_H-M   'P 1'
#
loop_
_entity.id
_entity.type
_entity.pdbx_description
1 polymer ?
#
loop_
_entity_poly.entity_id
_entity_poly.type
_entity_poly.pdbx_seq_one_letter_code
_entity_poly.pdbx_strand_id
1 'polypeptide(L)' 'MEFRFAEHPQCPYCHGRRTQRIQYGMPAEPWAWGPWLAIGGCCPKDDQWRCTLCDHDW' A
#
# COMPACT_ATOMS: atom_id res chain seq x y z
N MET A 1 14.46 -5.41 -5.18
CA MET A 1 13.40 -4.42 -4.85
C MET A 1 11.99 -5.00 -4.93
N GLU A 2 11.75 -6.09 -5.66
CA GLU A 2 10.44 -6.78 -5.70
C GLU A 2 10.14 -7.68 -4.48
N PHE A 3 11.15 -8.05 -3.70
CA PHE A 3 11.00 -8.94 -2.53
C PHE A 3 9.97 -8.42 -1.52
N ARG A 4 9.82 -7.09 -1.38
CA ARG A 4 8.85 -6.50 -0.44
C ARG A 4 7.40 -6.82 -0.81
N PHE A 5 7.07 -6.92 -2.10
CA PHE A 5 5.73 -7.36 -2.51
C PHE A 5 5.46 -8.83 -2.16
N ALA A 6 6.50 -9.66 -2.03
CA ALA A 6 6.34 -11.04 -1.59
C ALA A 6 6.01 -11.15 -0.09
N GLU A 7 6.34 -10.13 0.70
CA GLU A 7 6.00 -10.02 2.12
C GLU A 7 4.60 -9.44 2.35
N HIS A 8 3.98 -8.87 1.31
CA HIS A 8 2.68 -8.24 1.41
C HIS A 8 1.54 -9.24 1.16
N PRO A 9 0.36 -9.03 1.76
CA PRO A 9 -0.78 -9.89 1.53
C PRO A 9 -1.24 -9.81 0.07
N GLN A 10 -1.84 -10.89 -0.39
CA GLN A 10 -2.57 -10.90 -1.66
C GLN A 10 -3.85 -10.06 -1.52
N CYS A 11 -4.25 -9.36 -2.57
CA CYS A 11 -5.53 -8.63 -2.57
C CYS A 11 -6.71 -9.60 -2.41
N PRO A 12 -7.63 -9.36 -1.45
CA PRO A 12 -8.78 -10.22 -1.23
C PRO A 12 -9.81 -10.16 -2.37
N TYR A 13 -9.80 -9.10 -3.18
CA TYR A 13 -10.78 -8.89 -4.25
C TYR A 13 -10.33 -9.48 -5.59
N CYS A 14 -9.12 -9.14 -6.06
CA CYS A 14 -8.64 -9.56 -7.39
C CYS A 14 -7.56 -10.66 -7.33
N HIS A 15 -7.16 -11.09 -6.14
CA HIS A 15 -6.08 -12.05 -5.91
C HIS A 15 -4.71 -11.60 -6.47
N GLY A 16 -4.55 -10.31 -6.73
CA GLY A 16 -3.29 -9.70 -7.16
C GLY A 16 -2.22 -9.73 -6.07
N ARG A 17 -0.95 -9.95 -6.44
CA ARG A 17 0.22 -9.89 -5.55
C ARG A 17 1.00 -8.57 -5.66
N ARG A 18 0.30 -7.48 -5.99
CA ARG A 18 0.88 -6.15 -6.12
C ARG A 18 0.12 -5.19 -5.21
N THR A 19 0.45 -5.29 -3.93
CA THR A 19 -0.23 -4.60 -2.83
C THR A 19 0.75 -3.66 -2.14
N GLN A 20 0.26 -2.51 -1.71
CA GLN A 20 1.02 -1.47 -1.03
C GLN A 20 0.55 -1.35 0.40
N ARG A 21 1.46 -1.12 1.35
CA ARG A 21 1.07 -0.75 2.71
C ARG A 21 0.69 0.72 2.72
N ILE A 22 -0.50 1.04 3.23
CA ILE A 22 -0.94 2.41 3.40
C ILE A 22 -0.20 3.01 4.61
N GLN A 23 0.28 4.23 4.44
CA GLN A 23 0.85 5.04 5.50
C GLN A 23 0.06 6.34 5.61
N TYR A 24 -0.46 6.58 6.80
CA TYR A 24 -1.19 7.79 7.16
C TYR A 24 -0.28 8.81 7.83
N GLY A 25 -0.73 10.07 7.82
CA GLY A 25 0.00 11.22 8.33
C GLY A 25 0.70 12.00 7.22
N MET A 26 1.68 12.82 7.60
CA MET A 26 2.55 13.54 6.67
C MET A 26 3.92 12.84 6.59
N PRO A 27 4.23 12.15 5.49
CA PRO A 27 5.56 11.62 5.25
C PRO A 27 6.59 12.75 5.19
N ALA A 28 7.73 12.59 5.85
CA ALA A 28 8.84 13.54 5.74
C ALA A 28 9.44 13.57 4.32
N GLU A 29 9.54 12.41 3.67
CA GLU A 29 10.15 12.26 2.33
C GLU A 29 9.37 11.25 1.47
N PRO A 30 8.17 11.60 0.98
CA PRO A 30 7.34 10.68 0.20
C PRO A 30 7.98 10.24 -1.13
N TRP A 31 8.89 11.03 -1.70
CA TRP A 31 9.62 10.69 -2.92
C TRP A 31 10.67 9.57 -2.72
N ALA A 32 11.12 9.34 -1.49
CA ALA A 32 12.06 8.28 -1.17
C ALA A 32 11.37 6.92 -0.97
N TRP A 33 10.04 6.89 -1.02
CA TRP A 33 9.26 5.68 -0.80
C TRP A 33 9.31 4.78 -2.03
N GLY A 34 9.45 3.48 -1.79
CA GLY A 34 9.36 2.50 -2.85
C GLY A 34 7.91 2.24 -3.27
N PRO A 35 7.71 1.53 -4.41
CA PRO A 35 6.39 1.27 -4.99
C PRO A 35 5.50 0.37 -4.13
N TRP A 36 5.95 -0.07 -2.96
CA TRP A 36 5.23 -0.91 -2.00
C TRP A 36 4.57 -0.07 -0.88
N LEU A 37 4.67 1.26 -0.90
CA LEU A 37 3.95 2.14 0.03
C LEU A 37 2.93 3.00 -0.71
N ALA A 38 1.80 3.25 -0.06
CA ALA A 38 0.75 4.16 -0.51
C ALA A 38 0.54 5.29 0.51
N ILE A 39 0.24 6.49 0.04
CA ILE A 39 -0.10 7.63 0.90
C ILE A 39 -1.61 7.57 1.19
N GLY A 40 -1.97 7.34 2.45
CA GLY A 40 -3.36 7.29 2.91
C GLY A 40 -3.98 8.65 3.21
N GLY A 41 -3.16 9.71 3.22
CA GLY A 41 -3.56 11.06 3.64
C GLY A 41 -3.30 11.32 5.13
N CYS A 42 -3.71 12.49 5.61
CA CYS A 42 -3.39 12.94 6.96
C CYS A 42 -4.18 12.24 8.08
N CYS A 43 -5.42 11.81 7.80
CA CYS A 43 -6.28 11.16 8.78
C CYS A 43 -6.17 9.63 8.67
N PRO A 44 -5.86 8.91 9.76
CA PRO A 44 -5.84 7.46 9.76
C PRO A 44 -7.23 6.88 9.50
N LYS A 45 -7.28 5.80 8.72
CA LYS A 45 -8.44 4.93 8.55
C LYS A 45 -8.04 3.51 8.94
N ASP A 46 -9.01 2.61 8.99
CA ASP A 46 -8.77 1.20 9.31
C ASP A 46 -8.06 0.44 8.16
N ASP A 47 -8.18 0.94 6.92
CA ASP A 47 -7.54 0.33 5.76
C ASP A 47 -6.01 0.37 5.87
N GLN A 48 -5.33 -0.77 5.75
CA GLN A 48 -3.88 -0.87 5.87
C GLN A 48 -3.19 -1.18 4.55
N TRP A 49 -3.94 -1.61 3.54
CA TRP A 49 -3.46 -2.12 2.29
C TRP A 49 -4.20 -1.51 1.11
N ARG A 50 -3.47 -1.24 0.03
CA ARG A 50 -4.03 -0.83 -1.26
C ARG A 50 -3.55 -1.77 -2.36
N CYS A 51 -4.45 -2.28 -3.18
CA CYS A 51 -4.08 -3.04 -4.36
C CYS A 51 -3.82 -2.10 -5.54
N THR A 52 -2.65 -2.17 -6.17
CA THR A 52 -2.34 -1.32 -7.33
C THR A 52 -2.90 -1.86 -8.66
N LEU A 53 -3.62 -2.99 -8.62
CA LEU A 53 -4.19 -3.62 -9.82
C LEU A 53 -5.69 -3.37 -9.97
N CYS A 54 -6.39 -3.20 -8.85
CA CYS A 54 -7.83 -2.95 -8.83
C CYS A 54 -8.25 -1.79 -7.92
N ASP A 55 -7.28 -1.06 -7.36
CA ASP A 55 -7.48 0.11 -6.47
C ASP A 55 -8.37 -0.17 -5.24
N HIS A 56 -8.42 -1.43 -4.81
CA HIS A 56 -9.14 -1.83 -3.59
C HIS A 56 -8.29 -1.53 -2.34
N ASP A 57 -8.92 -0.91 -1.34
CA ASP A 57 -8.36 -0.61 -0.03
C ASP A 57 -9.02 -1.47 1.05
N TRP A 58 -8.22 -2.01 1.99
CA TRP A 58 -8.68 -2.81 3.14
C TRP A 58 -7.65 -2.91 4.27
#